data_AF-A0A9X3SEI2-F1
#
_entry.id   AF-A0A9X3SEI2-F1
#
_cell.length_a   1.000
_cell.length_b   1.000
_cell.length_c   1.000
_cell.angle_alpha   90.00
_cell.angle_beta   90.00
_cell.angle_gamma   90.00
#
_symmetry.space_group_name_H-M   'P 1'
#
loop_
_entity.id
_entity.type
_entity.pdbx_description
1 polymer ?
#
loop_
_entity_poly.entity_id
_entity_poly.type
_entity_poly.pdbx_seq_one_letter_code
_entity_poly.pdbx_strand_id
1 'polypeptide(L)'
;MPAPLPQRSARPRRAWVVPLVLAALTGCGSAAEPPGEQRGFALPDRSLTVSVADGDLDIRPADVAEVQVTRYVDAWSLTGADPRPTWKLSGQTLTLALDCGLVVFGRCDARYEVLVPRGVDVAVEGGSGEIAAEGFATALRVTSDNGAVRVADASGPLALETSSGRLTATGIAAGHTTAESENGEIDLSYAEVPDRVRATADNGAVSLTLPEAPYALTATTDSGTVDSDLSEDPGSPHTVTVTTDNGAIGLHTAR
;
A
#
# COMPACT_ATOMS: atom_id res chain seq x y z
N MET A 1 58.87 -53.11 -51.98
CA MET A 1 58.27 -53.73 -50.78
C MET A 1 58.77 -52.95 -49.57
N PRO A 2 57.89 -52.64 -48.60
CA PRO A 2 57.65 -51.27 -48.13
C PRO A 2 58.72 -50.69 -47.20
N ALA A 3 58.90 -49.37 -47.31
CA ALA A 3 59.79 -48.55 -46.50
C ALA A 3 59.25 -48.38 -45.05
N PRO A 4 60.11 -48.41 -44.03
CA PRO A 4 59.72 -48.21 -42.63
C PRO A 4 59.44 -46.74 -42.32
N LEU A 5 58.37 -46.50 -41.57
CA LEU A 5 57.95 -45.18 -41.09
C LEU A 5 58.96 -44.62 -40.07
N PRO A 6 59.31 -43.32 -40.13
CA PRO A 6 60.23 -42.71 -39.18
C PRO A 6 59.53 -42.39 -37.85
N GLN A 7 60.10 -42.91 -36.76
CA GLN A 7 59.72 -42.58 -35.39
C GLN A 7 60.08 -41.12 -35.07
N ARG A 8 59.07 -40.32 -34.70
CA ARG A 8 59.22 -38.92 -34.32
C ARG A 8 59.82 -38.80 -32.91
N SER A 9 61.01 -38.21 -32.86
CA SER A 9 61.71 -37.79 -31.64
C SER A 9 60.89 -36.78 -30.81
N ALA A 10 60.73 -37.07 -29.52
CA ALA A 10 60.14 -36.16 -28.55
C ALA A 10 61.11 -35.00 -28.23
N ARG A 11 60.66 -33.75 -28.38
CA ARG A 11 61.36 -32.55 -27.86
C ARG A 11 60.74 -32.16 -26.52
N PRO A 12 61.53 -31.81 -25.49
CA PRO A 12 61.02 -31.41 -24.18
C PRO A 12 60.42 -30.00 -24.28
N ARG A 13 59.14 -29.85 -23.94
CA ARG A 13 58.48 -28.54 -23.80
C ARG A 13 58.64 -28.05 -22.37
N ARG A 14 59.35 -26.94 -22.24
CA ARG A 14 59.59 -26.16 -21.00
C ARG A 14 58.26 -25.83 -20.33
N ALA A 15 58.11 -26.21 -19.06
CA ALA A 15 57.00 -25.83 -18.20
C ALA A 15 57.15 -24.35 -17.82
N TRP A 16 56.17 -23.53 -18.18
CA TRP A 16 55.99 -22.18 -17.66
C TRP A 16 54.97 -22.27 -16.53
N VAL A 17 55.39 -21.99 -15.29
CA VAL A 17 54.50 -21.87 -14.15
C VAL A 17 53.93 -20.45 -14.17
N VAL A 18 52.64 -20.32 -14.47
CA VAL A 18 51.89 -19.06 -14.35
C VAL A 18 51.33 -19.01 -12.92
N PRO A 19 51.64 -17.97 -12.10
CA PRO A 19 51.06 -17.86 -10.78
C PRO A 19 49.59 -17.49 -10.90
N LEU A 20 48.73 -18.31 -10.28
CA LEU A 20 47.29 -18.12 -10.21
C LEU A 20 47.00 -17.09 -9.10
N VAL A 21 46.69 -15.84 -9.49
CA VAL A 21 46.23 -14.81 -8.56
C VAL A 21 44.76 -15.10 -8.25
N LEU A 22 44.47 -15.62 -7.04
CA LEU A 22 43.11 -15.67 -6.51
C LEU A 22 42.70 -14.25 -6.07
N ALA A 23 41.87 -13.59 -6.88
CA ALA A 23 41.12 -12.42 -6.43
C ALA A 23 39.98 -12.89 -5.53
N ALA A 24 40.09 -12.66 -4.22
CA ALA A 24 38.99 -12.85 -3.29
C ALA A 24 37.96 -11.73 -3.52
N LEU A 25 36.88 -12.05 -4.25
CA LEU A 25 35.71 -11.19 -4.34
C LEU A 25 34.96 -11.27 -2.99
N THR A 26 35.22 -10.32 -2.11
CA THR A 26 34.35 -10.05 -0.96
C THR A 26 33.07 -9.41 -1.49
N GLY A 27 32.13 -10.24 -1.93
CA GLY A 27 30.78 -9.79 -2.22
C GLY A 27 30.09 -9.42 -0.91
N CYS A 28 29.72 -8.15 -0.75
CA CYS A 28 28.73 -7.74 0.24
C CYS A 28 27.43 -8.49 -0.07
N GLY A 29 27.18 -9.58 0.65
CA GLY A 29 25.88 -10.24 0.69
C GLY A 29 24.92 -9.35 1.47
N SER A 30 24.33 -8.36 0.81
CA SER A 30 23.01 -7.91 1.23
C SER A 30 22.12 -9.13 1.12
N ALA A 31 21.51 -9.56 2.22
CA ALA A 31 20.49 -10.60 2.17
C ALA A 31 19.41 -10.10 1.21
N ALA A 32 19.44 -10.58 -0.03
CA ALA A 32 18.40 -10.29 -1.00
C ALA A 32 17.12 -10.89 -0.42
N GLU A 33 16.12 -10.04 -0.20
CA GLU A 33 14.77 -10.50 0.10
C GLU A 33 14.38 -11.56 -0.93
N PRO A 34 13.72 -12.65 -0.50
CA PRO A 34 13.27 -13.67 -1.44
C PRO A 34 12.43 -12.99 -2.54
N PRO A 35 12.71 -13.25 -3.83
CA PRO A 35 12.04 -12.55 -4.91
C PRO A 35 10.55 -12.85 -4.86
N GLY A 36 9.74 -11.79 -4.71
CA GLY A 36 8.28 -11.90 -4.78
C GLY A 36 7.84 -12.41 -6.14
N GLU A 37 6.68 -13.06 -6.19
CA GLU A 37 6.08 -13.50 -7.45
C GLU A 37 5.44 -12.28 -8.13
N GLN A 38 5.83 -11.99 -9.37
CA GLN A 38 5.34 -10.82 -10.10
C GLN A 38 4.40 -11.20 -11.25
N ARG A 39 3.35 -10.41 -11.47
CA ARG A 39 2.42 -10.57 -12.59
C ARG A 39 1.86 -9.24 -13.09
N GLY A 40 1.82 -9.08 -14.42
CA GLY A 40 1.17 -7.97 -15.11
C GLY A 40 -0.28 -8.26 -15.50
N PHE A 41 -1.13 -7.24 -15.46
CA PHE A 41 -2.53 -7.30 -15.88
C PHE A 41 -2.91 -6.08 -16.71
N ALA A 42 -3.27 -6.31 -17.97
CA ALA A 42 -3.78 -5.26 -18.86
C ALA A 42 -5.17 -4.79 -18.37
N LEU A 43 -5.28 -3.49 -18.11
CA LEU A 43 -6.54 -2.85 -17.76
C LEU A 43 -7.35 -2.53 -19.02
N PRO A 44 -8.63 -2.91 -19.09
CA PRO A 44 -9.48 -2.55 -20.23
C PRO A 44 -9.86 -1.05 -20.21
N ASP A 45 -10.01 -0.47 -19.02
CA ASP A 45 -10.52 0.87 -18.78
C ASP A 45 -9.66 1.62 -17.75
N ARG A 46 -9.97 2.90 -17.51
CA ARG A 46 -9.26 3.75 -16.53
C ARG A 46 -9.81 3.64 -15.10
N SER A 47 -10.36 2.49 -14.75
CA SER A 47 -10.89 2.18 -13.42
C SER A 47 -10.36 0.83 -12.98
N LEU A 48 -9.94 0.73 -11.73
CA LEU A 48 -9.44 -0.49 -11.11
C LEU A 48 -10.05 -0.65 -9.72
N THR A 49 -10.65 -1.81 -9.46
CA THR A 49 -11.00 -2.26 -8.11
C THR A 49 -10.02 -3.32 -7.67
N VAL A 50 -9.32 -3.12 -6.55
CA VAL A 50 -8.45 -4.13 -5.94
C VAL A 50 -9.15 -4.70 -4.72
N SER A 51 -9.42 -6.00 -4.73
CA SER A 51 -10.06 -6.71 -3.62
C SER A 51 -9.04 -7.63 -2.95
N VAL A 52 -8.76 -7.40 -1.67
CA VAL A 52 -7.79 -8.14 -0.85
C VAL A 52 -8.46 -8.60 0.44
N ALA A 53 -8.77 -9.89 0.54
CA ALA A 53 -9.42 -10.42 1.75
C ALA A 53 -8.45 -10.45 2.94
N ASP A 54 -7.23 -10.93 2.71
CA ASP A 54 -6.24 -11.14 3.74
C ASP A 54 -4.85 -10.73 3.24
N GLY A 55 -4.07 -10.14 4.13
CA GLY A 55 -2.71 -9.67 3.87
C GLY A 55 -2.60 -8.19 3.57
N ASP A 56 -1.38 -7.68 3.70
CA ASP A 56 -1.08 -6.26 3.57
C ASP A 56 -1.01 -5.85 2.09
N LEU A 57 -1.53 -4.67 1.77
CA LEU A 57 -1.51 -4.09 0.44
C LEU A 57 -0.76 -2.76 0.45
N ASP A 58 0.27 -2.65 -0.38
CA ASP A 58 0.92 -1.40 -0.77
C ASP A 58 0.54 -1.08 -2.21
N ILE A 59 -0.14 0.04 -2.45
CA ILE A 59 -0.60 0.43 -3.78
C ILE A 59 -0.19 1.86 -4.12
N ARG A 60 0.38 2.05 -5.32
CA ARG A 60 0.81 3.37 -5.77
C ARG A 60 0.75 3.53 -7.30
N PRO A 61 0.51 4.74 -7.82
CA PRO A 61 0.64 5.02 -9.24
C PRO A 61 2.10 4.97 -9.71
N ALA A 62 2.32 4.46 -10.91
CA ALA A 62 3.64 4.37 -11.54
C ALA A 62 3.55 4.53 -13.06
N ASP A 63 4.69 4.80 -13.69
CA ASP A 63 4.84 4.88 -15.14
C ASP A 63 4.94 3.48 -15.76
N VAL A 64 3.83 2.73 -15.67
CA VAL A 64 3.70 1.35 -16.14
C VAL A 64 2.56 1.25 -17.15
N ALA A 65 2.70 0.38 -18.17
CA ALA A 65 1.68 0.19 -19.20
C ALA A 65 0.51 -0.68 -18.77
N GLU A 66 0.72 -1.52 -17.75
CA GLU A 66 -0.25 -2.45 -17.19
C GLU A 66 -0.10 -2.48 -15.67
N VAL A 67 -1.13 -2.96 -14.96
CA VAL A 67 -1.06 -3.11 -13.50
C VAL A 67 -0.04 -4.19 -13.17
N GLN A 68 0.96 -3.87 -12.35
CA GLN A 68 1.95 -4.85 -11.91
C GLN A 68 1.70 -5.20 -10.45
N VAL A 69 1.58 -6.48 -10.18
CA VAL A 69 1.40 -7.02 -8.83
C VAL A 69 2.63 -7.83 -8.48
N THR A 70 3.25 -7.52 -7.35
CA THR A 70 4.28 -8.36 -6.72
C THR A 70 3.70 -8.92 -5.43
N ARG A 71 3.79 -10.23 -5.24
CA ARG A 71 3.29 -10.92 -4.06
C ARG A 71 4.43 -11.57 -3.30
N TYR A 72 4.44 -11.37 -1.99
CA TYR A 72 5.29 -12.07 -1.04
C TYR A 72 4.39 -12.92 -0.17
N VAL A 73 4.66 -14.22 -0.11
CA VAL A 73 3.94 -15.15 0.77
C VAL A 73 4.94 -15.68 1.77
N ASP A 74 4.70 -15.39 3.05
CA ASP A 74 5.39 -16.04 4.15
C ASP A 74 4.39 -17.00 4.81
N ALA A 75 4.42 -18.24 4.33
CA ALA A 75 3.59 -19.29 4.87
C ALA A 75 4.46 -20.45 5.30
N TRP A 76 4.29 -20.87 6.55
CA TRP A 76 4.86 -22.11 7.04
C TRP A 76 3.76 -22.94 7.69
N SER A 77 3.77 -24.24 7.42
CA SER A 77 2.83 -25.17 8.00
C SER A 77 3.54 -26.40 8.55
N LEU A 78 3.21 -26.76 9.79
CA LEU A 78 3.62 -28.03 10.41
C LEU A 78 3.04 -29.25 9.69
N THR A 79 1.89 -29.09 9.04
CA THR A 79 1.19 -30.17 8.34
C THR A 79 1.66 -30.32 6.88
N GLY A 80 2.52 -29.42 6.40
CA GLY A 80 2.99 -29.41 5.01
C GLY A 80 1.93 -28.98 4.00
N ALA A 81 0.84 -28.35 4.45
CA ALA A 81 -0.12 -27.73 3.54
C ALA A 81 0.47 -26.42 3.00
N ASP A 82 0.75 -26.39 1.70
CA ASP A 82 1.20 -25.17 1.03
C ASP A 82 0.01 -24.21 0.84
N PRO A 83 0.20 -22.90 1.06
CA PRO A 83 -0.84 -21.92 0.77
C PRO A 83 -1.20 -21.94 -0.72
N ARG A 84 -2.44 -21.60 -1.05
CA ARG A 84 -2.92 -21.50 -2.43
C ARG A 84 -3.21 -20.04 -2.77
N PRO A 85 -2.20 -19.29 -3.23
CA PRO A 85 -2.37 -17.88 -3.51
C PRO A 85 -3.01 -17.72 -4.91
N THR A 86 -4.09 -16.94 -4.98
CA THR A 86 -4.86 -16.69 -6.19
C THR A 86 -4.85 -15.21 -6.53
N TRP A 87 -4.67 -14.91 -7.81
CA TRP A 87 -4.77 -13.55 -8.34
C TRP A 87 -5.48 -13.56 -9.69
N LYS A 88 -6.49 -12.71 -9.84
CA LYS A 88 -7.32 -12.70 -11.05
C LYS A 88 -7.85 -11.30 -11.32
N LEU A 89 -7.62 -10.82 -12.54
CA LEU A 89 -8.34 -9.66 -13.07
C LEU A 89 -9.58 -10.14 -13.85
N SER A 90 -10.77 -9.69 -13.45
CA SER A 90 -12.02 -9.93 -14.16
C SER A 90 -12.70 -8.59 -14.43
N GLY A 91 -12.75 -8.16 -15.69
CA GLY A 91 -13.17 -6.79 -16.04
C GLY A 91 -12.19 -5.77 -15.45
N GLN A 92 -12.65 -5.01 -14.47
CA GLN A 92 -11.85 -4.01 -13.74
C GLN A 92 -11.49 -4.44 -12.31
N THR A 93 -11.90 -5.63 -11.88
CA THR A 93 -11.67 -6.10 -10.50
C THR A 93 -10.50 -7.06 -10.45
N LEU A 94 -9.42 -6.64 -9.78
CA LEU A 94 -8.27 -7.45 -9.42
C LEU A 94 -8.50 -8.07 -8.04
N THR A 95 -8.79 -9.36 -8.00
CA THR A 95 -8.92 -10.12 -6.75
C THR A 95 -7.57 -10.73 -6.38
N LEU A 96 -7.11 -10.44 -5.16
CA LEU A 96 -5.93 -11.01 -4.53
C LEU A 96 -6.40 -11.80 -3.30
N ALA A 97 -6.16 -13.11 -3.30
CA ALA A 97 -6.65 -14.00 -2.24
C ALA A 97 -5.57 -15.01 -1.86
N LEU A 98 -5.54 -15.38 -0.58
CA LEU A 98 -4.68 -16.43 -0.06
C LEU A 98 -5.54 -17.48 0.67
N ASP A 99 -5.62 -18.70 0.13
CA ASP A 99 -6.22 -19.82 0.86
C ASP A 99 -5.14 -20.54 1.68
N CYS A 100 -5.21 -20.37 3.00
CA CYS A 100 -4.31 -21.00 3.98
C CYS A 100 -4.75 -22.42 4.43
N GLY A 101 -5.90 -22.92 3.96
CA GLY A 101 -6.44 -24.24 4.33
C GLY A 101 -7.01 -24.35 5.76
N LEU A 102 -7.67 -25.47 6.06
CA LEU A 102 -8.46 -25.67 7.30
C LEU A 102 -7.65 -26.01 8.57
N VAL A 103 -6.31 -25.99 8.51
CA VAL A 103 -5.43 -26.41 9.62
C VAL A 103 -4.27 -25.42 9.79
N VAL A 104 -4.54 -24.23 10.35
CA VAL A 104 -3.51 -23.19 10.50
C VAL A 104 -2.92 -23.21 11.93
N PHE A 105 -1.97 -24.12 12.18
CA PHE A 105 -1.05 -24.06 13.33
C PHE A 105 0.29 -23.38 12.96
N GLY A 106 0.26 -22.36 12.09
CA GLY A 106 1.43 -21.69 11.52
C GLY A 106 1.16 -20.23 11.11
N ARG A 107 2.17 -19.55 10.58
CA ARG A 107 2.03 -18.20 10.00
C ARG A 107 1.62 -18.34 8.54
N CYS A 108 0.69 -17.51 8.09
CA CYS A 108 0.20 -17.47 6.72
C CYS A 108 -0.08 -16.02 6.38
N ASP A 109 0.97 -15.30 6.02
CA ASP A 109 0.95 -13.88 5.79
C ASP A 109 1.21 -13.62 4.30
N ALA A 110 0.44 -12.71 3.71
CA ALA A 110 0.67 -12.21 2.36
C ALA A 110 0.95 -10.72 2.42
N ARG A 111 1.89 -10.27 1.60
CA ARG A 111 2.06 -8.87 1.25
C ARG A 111 1.94 -8.71 -0.25
N TYR A 112 1.20 -7.70 -0.68
CA TYR A 112 0.99 -7.34 -2.07
C TYR A 112 1.52 -5.93 -2.32
N GLU A 113 2.33 -5.78 -3.35
CA GLU A 113 2.72 -4.48 -3.89
C GLU A 113 2.08 -4.33 -5.27
N VAL A 114 1.30 -3.26 -5.46
CA VAL A 114 0.52 -3.01 -6.68
C VAL A 114 0.93 -1.67 -7.28
N LEU A 115 1.50 -1.73 -8.49
CA LEU A 115 1.80 -0.56 -9.30
C LEU A 115 0.68 -0.36 -10.32
N VAL A 116 0.00 0.79 -10.23
CA VAL A 116 -1.12 1.14 -11.11
C VAL A 116 -0.64 2.15 -12.16
N PRO A 117 -1.03 2.03 -13.44
CA PRO A 117 -0.80 3.09 -14.41
C PRO A 117 -1.36 4.43 -13.92
N ARG A 118 -0.61 5.53 -14.12
CA ARG A 118 -1.10 6.86 -13.73
C ARG A 118 -2.40 7.24 -14.45
N GLY A 119 -3.26 7.99 -13.76
CA GLY A 119 -4.52 8.48 -14.33
C GLY A 119 -5.66 7.46 -14.31
N VAL A 120 -5.55 6.41 -13.49
CA VAL A 120 -6.58 5.39 -13.23
C VAL A 120 -7.27 5.73 -11.92
N ASP A 121 -8.61 5.73 -11.90
CA ASP A 121 -9.39 5.79 -10.66
C ASP A 121 -9.31 4.45 -9.94
N VAL A 122 -9.04 4.46 -8.63
CA VAL A 122 -8.79 3.24 -7.86
C VAL A 122 -9.79 3.12 -6.71
N ALA A 123 -10.37 1.93 -6.60
CA ALA A 123 -11.11 1.48 -5.42
C ALA A 123 -10.36 0.29 -4.80
N VAL A 124 -10.21 0.29 -3.48
CA VAL A 124 -9.64 -0.81 -2.72
C VAL A 124 -10.69 -1.33 -1.74
N GLU A 125 -10.87 -2.65 -1.72
CA GLU A 125 -11.72 -3.38 -0.79
C GLU A 125 -10.83 -4.34 0.00
N GLY A 126 -10.57 -4.03 1.27
CA GLY A 126 -9.72 -4.79 2.17
C GLY A 126 -10.50 -5.49 3.27
N GLY A 127 -10.06 -6.69 3.65
CA GLY A 127 -10.60 -7.42 4.81
C GLY A 127 -9.81 -7.16 6.09
N SER A 128 -8.71 -7.89 6.29
CA SER A 128 -8.00 -7.95 7.58
C SER A 128 -6.61 -7.30 7.63
N GLY A 129 -5.93 -7.18 6.49
CA GLY A 129 -4.56 -6.64 6.42
C GLY A 129 -4.51 -5.12 6.31
N GLU A 130 -3.31 -4.56 6.51
CA GLU A 130 -3.10 -3.12 6.35
C GLU A 130 -3.18 -2.71 4.87
N ILE A 131 -3.81 -1.57 4.60
CA ILE A 131 -3.84 -0.95 3.28
C ILE A 131 -3.03 0.34 3.32
N ALA A 132 -1.93 0.38 2.59
CA ALA A 132 -1.12 1.57 2.34
C ALA A 132 -1.31 2.03 0.89
N ALA A 133 -1.71 3.29 0.70
CA ALA A 133 -1.88 3.92 -0.61
C ALA A 133 -1.11 5.23 -0.69
N GLU A 134 -0.33 5.45 -1.76
CA GLU A 134 0.52 6.65 -1.87
C GLU A 134 0.41 7.32 -3.25
N GLY A 135 0.35 8.65 -3.28
CA GLY A 135 0.61 9.46 -4.48
C GLY A 135 -0.53 9.50 -5.50
N PHE A 136 -1.78 9.31 -5.09
CA PHE A 136 -2.94 9.29 -5.98
C PHE A 136 -3.42 10.70 -6.36
N ALA A 137 -3.35 11.01 -7.66
CA ALA A 137 -3.88 12.26 -8.25
C ALA A 137 -5.30 12.12 -8.83
N THR A 138 -5.80 10.90 -8.94
CA THR A 138 -7.15 10.54 -9.40
C THR A 138 -8.01 10.10 -8.21
N ALA A 139 -9.28 9.77 -8.44
CA ALA A 139 -10.16 9.37 -7.34
C ALA A 139 -9.63 8.10 -6.67
N LEU A 140 -9.50 8.14 -5.34
CA LEU A 140 -9.12 7.02 -4.50
C LEU A 140 -10.24 6.72 -3.50
N ARG A 141 -10.76 5.50 -3.57
CA ARG A 141 -11.68 4.94 -2.57
C ARG A 141 -11.00 3.77 -1.87
N VAL A 142 -11.04 3.74 -0.54
CA VAL A 142 -10.55 2.62 0.26
C VAL A 142 -11.58 2.25 1.29
N THR A 143 -12.03 0.99 1.28
CA THR A 143 -12.90 0.39 2.29
C THR A 143 -12.15 -0.77 2.94
N SER A 144 -12.14 -0.83 4.28
CA SER A 144 -11.42 -1.84 5.06
C SER A 144 -12.28 -2.37 6.22
N ASP A 145 -12.49 -3.68 6.30
CA ASP A 145 -13.28 -4.24 7.40
C ASP A 145 -12.56 -4.10 8.75
N ASN A 146 -11.32 -4.61 8.86
CA ASN A 146 -10.58 -4.72 10.13
C ASN A 146 -9.13 -4.19 10.06
N GLY A 147 -8.66 -3.86 8.86
CA GLY A 147 -7.29 -3.43 8.63
C GLY A 147 -7.10 -1.92 8.85
N ALA A 148 -5.90 -1.52 9.29
CA ALA A 148 -5.53 -0.11 9.28
C ALA A 148 -5.42 0.40 7.83
N VAL A 149 -5.82 1.65 7.60
CA VAL A 149 -5.67 2.31 6.29
C VAL A 149 -4.71 3.47 6.46
N ARG A 150 -3.68 3.51 5.63
CA ARG A 150 -2.71 4.60 5.54
C ARG A 150 -2.73 5.17 4.13
N VAL A 151 -3.00 6.46 4.01
CA VAL A 151 -2.92 7.18 2.74
C VAL A 151 -1.88 8.29 2.84
N ALA A 152 -1.04 8.43 1.83
CA ALA A 152 -0.06 9.51 1.76
C ALA A 152 -0.15 10.24 0.40
N ASP A 153 0.03 11.56 0.43
CA ASP A 153 0.21 12.41 -0.74
C ASP A 153 -0.91 12.28 -1.79
N ALA A 154 -2.16 12.19 -1.33
CA ALA A 154 -3.34 12.14 -2.19
C ALA A 154 -3.80 13.55 -2.59
N SER A 155 -3.91 13.79 -3.89
CA SER A 155 -4.38 15.07 -4.48
C SER A 155 -5.71 14.94 -5.22
N GLY A 156 -6.11 13.71 -5.59
CA GLY A 156 -7.44 13.43 -6.14
C GLY A 156 -8.51 13.27 -5.05
N PRO A 157 -9.81 13.23 -5.40
CA PRO A 157 -10.89 13.02 -4.44
C PRO A 157 -10.68 11.75 -3.61
N LEU A 158 -10.87 11.86 -2.29
CA LEU A 158 -10.55 10.80 -1.34
C LEU A 158 -11.80 10.33 -0.58
N ALA A 159 -12.04 9.02 -0.57
CA ALA A 159 -13.11 8.39 0.22
C ALA A 159 -12.54 7.19 0.99
N LEU A 160 -12.51 7.30 2.32
CA LEU A 160 -11.97 6.28 3.22
C LEU A 160 -13.06 5.76 4.15
N GLU A 161 -13.14 4.45 4.30
CA GLU A 161 -14.13 3.79 5.13
C GLU A 161 -13.48 2.63 5.88
N THR A 162 -13.75 2.51 7.18
CA THR A 162 -13.38 1.30 7.94
C THR A 162 -14.42 0.91 8.98
N SER A 163 -14.64 -0.38 9.18
CA SER A 163 -15.49 -0.85 10.28
C SER A 163 -14.70 -0.95 11.59
N SER A 164 -13.44 -1.38 11.52
CA SER A 164 -12.57 -1.48 12.68
C SER A 164 -11.11 -1.27 12.27
N GLY A 165 -10.49 -0.18 12.68
CA GLY A 165 -9.13 0.12 12.25
C GLY A 165 -8.81 1.59 12.36
N ARG A 166 -7.51 1.93 12.40
CA ARG A 166 -7.09 3.33 12.34
C ARG A 166 -7.08 3.77 10.87
N LEU A 167 -7.73 4.89 10.58
CA LEU A 167 -7.58 5.63 9.33
C LEU A 167 -6.54 6.73 9.55
N THR A 168 -5.45 6.70 8.80
CA THR A 168 -4.47 7.78 8.80
C THR A 168 -4.25 8.26 7.37
N ALA A 169 -4.37 9.56 7.13
CA ALA A 169 -4.03 10.14 5.85
C ALA A 169 -3.16 11.39 6.03
N THR A 170 -2.03 11.46 5.34
CA THR A 170 -1.06 12.55 5.45
C THR A 170 -0.72 13.16 4.10
N GLY A 171 -0.28 14.43 4.09
CA GLY A 171 0.07 15.12 2.86
C GLY A 171 -1.13 15.33 1.92
N ILE A 172 -2.35 15.40 2.47
CA ILE A 172 -3.57 15.46 1.67
C ILE A 172 -3.65 16.82 0.96
N ALA A 173 -3.70 16.81 -0.36
CA ALA A 173 -3.97 17.96 -1.22
C ALA A 173 -5.34 17.84 -1.93
N ALA A 174 -6.12 16.81 -1.60
CA ALA A 174 -7.45 16.61 -2.13
C ALA A 174 -8.40 17.73 -1.70
N GLY A 175 -9.08 18.36 -2.66
CA GLY A 175 -10.12 19.36 -2.35
C GLY A 175 -11.35 18.76 -1.66
N HIS A 176 -11.61 17.46 -1.85
CA HIS A 176 -12.76 16.76 -1.28
C HIS A 176 -12.34 15.45 -0.61
N THR A 177 -12.66 15.32 0.67
CA THR A 177 -12.37 14.12 1.47
C THR A 177 -13.58 13.70 2.28
N THR A 178 -13.91 12.41 2.23
CA THR A 178 -14.81 11.74 3.16
C THR A 178 -14.04 10.63 3.89
N ALA A 179 -14.11 10.61 5.22
CA ALA A 179 -13.52 9.56 6.05
C ALA A 179 -14.56 9.06 7.06
N GLU A 180 -14.82 7.75 7.09
CA GLU A 180 -15.84 7.15 7.95
C GLU A 180 -15.25 5.94 8.70
N SER A 181 -15.52 5.86 10.00
CA SER A 181 -15.02 4.77 10.86
C SER A 181 -16.08 4.33 11.87
N GLU A 182 -16.46 3.06 11.90
CA GLU A 182 -17.37 2.58 12.97
C GLU A 182 -16.60 2.46 14.30
N ASN A 183 -15.42 1.83 14.30
CA ASN A 183 -14.61 1.61 15.51
C ASN A 183 -13.13 1.86 15.23
N GLY A 184 -12.68 3.09 15.43
CA GLY A 184 -11.35 3.46 14.99
C GLY A 184 -11.07 4.95 15.09
N GLU A 185 -9.79 5.27 15.20
CA GLU A 185 -9.32 6.65 15.17
C GLU A 185 -9.16 7.12 13.72
N ILE A 186 -9.58 8.35 13.46
CA ILE A 186 -9.36 9.03 12.18
C ILE A 186 -8.34 10.14 12.41
N ASP A 187 -7.21 10.10 11.71
CA ASP A 187 -6.19 11.14 11.72
C ASP A 187 -5.90 11.63 10.29
N LEU A 188 -6.26 12.87 10.00
CA LEU A 188 -6.11 13.48 8.66
C LEU A 188 -5.21 14.70 8.74
N SER A 189 -4.14 14.73 7.95
CA SER A 189 -3.21 15.85 7.85
C SER A 189 -3.14 16.37 6.41
N TYR A 190 -3.53 17.63 6.25
CA TYR A 190 -3.63 18.30 4.95
C TYR A 190 -2.38 19.13 4.65
N ALA A 191 -1.90 19.03 3.41
CA ALA A 191 -0.85 19.86 2.86
C ALA A 191 -1.41 21.11 2.15
N GLU A 192 -2.63 21.04 1.61
CA GLU A 192 -3.31 22.16 0.96
C GLU A 192 -4.69 22.42 1.60
N VAL A 193 -5.22 23.63 1.44
CA VAL A 193 -6.53 24.00 1.99
C VAL A 193 -7.63 23.23 1.25
N PRO A 194 -8.41 22.34 1.92
CA PRO A 194 -9.47 21.59 1.26
C PRO A 194 -10.73 22.43 1.03
N ASP A 195 -11.53 22.10 0.01
CA ASP A 195 -12.85 22.69 -0.20
C ASP A 195 -13.89 22.08 0.75
N ARG A 196 -13.82 20.76 0.95
CA ARG A 196 -14.75 20.02 1.79
C ARG A 196 -14.10 18.82 2.47
N VAL A 197 -14.26 18.77 3.78
CA VAL A 197 -13.88 17.62 4.61
C VAL A 197 -15.11 17.13 5.38
N ARG A 198 -15.38 15.83 5.29
CA ARG A 198 -16.32 15.13 6.17
C ARG A 198 -15.61 13.99 6.86
N ALA A 199 -15.60 13.98 8.19
CA ALA A 199 -15.07 12.90 8.99
C ALA A 199 -16.12 12.43 10.01
N THR A 200 -16.48 11.16 9.98
CA THR A 200 -17.50 10.57 10.86
C THR A 200 -16.92 9.37 11.59
N ALA A 201 -17.06 9.30 12.91
CA ALA A 201 -16.64 8.13 13.68
C ALA A 201 -17.64 7.74 14.77
N ASP A 202 -18.14 6.50 14.79
CA ASP A 202 -19.08 6.10 15.85
C ASP A 202 -18.33 5.94 17.19
N ASN A 203 -17.22 5.19 17.19
CA ASN A 203 -16.37 5.01 18.38
C ASN A 203 -14.91 5.25 18.03
N GLY A 204 -14.38 6.41 18.41
CA GLY A 204 -12.97 6.75 18.21
C GLY A 204 -12.74 8.25 18.11
N ALA A 205 -11.49 8.66 18.37
CA ALA A 205 -11.12 10.06 18.24
C ALA A 205 -10.97 10.45 16.77
N VAL A 206 -11.27 11.72 16.48
CA VAL A 206 -11.07 12.31 15.15
C VAL A 206 -10.14 13.51 15.28
N SER A 207 -8.97 13.41 14.65
CA SER A 207 -7.94 14.45 14.61
C SER A 207 -7.79 14.97 13.18
N LEU A 208 -7.91 16.28 12.99
CA LEU A 208 -7.63 16.93 11.71
C LEU A 208 -6.55 17.98 11.91
N THR A 209 -5.53 17.95 11.06
CA THR A 209 -4.53 19.01 10.92
C THR A 209 -4.71 19.70 9.58
N LEU A 210 -5.06 20.98 9.58
CA LEU A 210 -5.44 21.76 8.40
C LEU A 210 -4.55 23.02 8.26
N PRO A 211 -4.22 23.47 7.05
CA PRO A 211 -3.49 24.73 6.87
C PRO A 211 -4.22 25.95 7.44
N GLU A 212 -3.49 27.03 7.71
CA GLU A 212 -4.08 28.27 8.23
C GLU A 212 -5.01 28.93 7.18
N ALA A 213 -6.32 28.81 7.41
CA ALA A 213 -7.38 29.42 6.61
C ALA A 213 -8.67 29.53 7.44
N PRO A 214 -9.62 30.41 7.06
CA PRO A 214 -10.95 30.42 7.65
C PRO A 214 -11.79 29.23 7.13
N TYR A 215 -12.47 28.52 8.03
CA TYR A 215 -13.30 27.36 7.71
C TYR A 215 -14.73 27.52 8.23
N ALA A 216 -15.70 27.04 7.45
CA ALA A 216 -17.07 26.82 7.92
C ALA A 216 -17.10 25.49 8.68
N LEU A 217 -16.90 25.57 10.00
CA LEU A 217 -16.73 24.41 10.87
C LEU A 217 -18.07 23.92 11.47
N THR A 218 -18.25 22.61 11.48
CA THR A 218 -19.29 21.92 12.27
C THR A 218 -18.63 20.71 12.92
N ALA A 219 -18.43 20.76 14.23
CA ALA A 219 -17.84 19.68 15.01
C ALA A 219 -18.79 19.27 16.13
N THR A 220 -19.23 18.01 16.15
CA THR A 220 -20.19 17.51 17.15
C THR A 220 -19.75 16.17 17.71
N THR A 221 -19.76 16.06 19.04
CA THR A 221 -19.60 14.78 19.75
C THR A 221 -20.73 14.57 20.74
N ASP A 222 -21.30 13.38 20.79
CA ASP A 222 -22.31 13.03 21.80
C ASP A 222 -21.66 12.75 23.17
N SER A 223 -20.54 12.03 23.16
CA SER A 223 -19.74 11.70 24.34
C SER A 223 -18.24 11.90 24.08
N GLY A 224 -17.76 13.10 24.40
CA GLY A 224 -16.36 13.47 24.20
C GLY A 224 -16.11 14.96 24.40
N THR A 225 -14.95 15.42 23.95
CA THR A 225 -14.57 16.84 23.95
C THR A 225 -14.23 17.28 22.55
N VAL A 226 -14.62 18.50 22.19
CA VAL A 226 -14.16 19.17 20.98
C VAL A 226 -13.11 20.21 21.38
N ASP A 227 -11.91 20.09 20.82
CA ASP A 227 -10.83 21.07 20.93
C ASP A 227 -10.48 21.56 19.52
N SER A 228 -10.47 22.87 19.32
CA SER A 228 -10.20 23.48 18.01
C SER A 228 -9.37 24.74 18.16
N ASP A 229 -8.32 24.86 17.35
CA ASP A 229 -7.55 26.10 17.17
C ASP A 229 -7.71 26.71 15.76
N LEU A 230 -8.64 26.17 14.95
CA LEU A 230 -8.90 26.64 13.59
C LEU A 230 -9.58 28.02 13.59
N SER A 231 -9.39 28.77 12.52
CA SER A 231 -10.12 30.02 12.29
C SER A 231 -11.53 29.70 11.75
N GLU A 232 -12.57 30.06 12.49
CA GLU A 232 -13.96 29.82 12.09
C GLU A 232 -14.57 31.03 11.35
N ASP A 233 -15.11 30.77 10.16
CA ASP A 233 -15.94 31.70 9.40
C ASP A 233 -17.11 30.94 8.74
N PRO A 234 -18.35 31.11 9.21
CA PRO A 234 -19.53 30.47 8.60
C PRO A 234 -19.76 30.82 7.13
N GLY A 235 -19.17 31.91 6.63
CA GLY A 235 -19.21 32.31 5.23
C GLY A 235 -18.08 31.73 4.37
N SER A 236 -17.15 30.97 4.96
CA SER A 236 -16.02 30.38 4.23
C SER A 236 -16.50 29.37 3.18
N PRO A 237 -15.90 29.34 1.98
CA PRO A 237 -16.15 28.28 1.00
C PRO A 237 -15.58 26.92 1.45
N HIS A 238 -14.64 26.92 2.40
CA HIS A 238 -13.97 25.71 2.90
C HIS A 238 -14.78 25.11 4.06
N THR A 239 -15.46 23.99 3.82
CA THR A 239 -16.34 23.37 4.83
C THR A 239 -15.67 22.19 5.52
N VAL A 240 -15.70 22.17 6.85
CA VAL A 240 -15.20 21.06 7.67
C VAL A 240 -16.33 20.56 8.55
N THR A 241 -16.74 19.31 8.35
CA THR A 241 -17.76 18.64 9.16
C THR A 241 -17.15 17.42 9.84
N VAL A 242 -17.16 17.40 11.17
CA VAL A 242 -16.63 16.31 11.97
C VAL A 242 -17.68 15.87 12.98
N THR A 243 -18.02 14.59 12.97
CA THR A 243 -19.04 14.03 13.86
C THR A 243 -18.53 12.77 14.52
N THR A 244 -18.72 12.63 15.83
CA THR A 244 -18.45 11.37 16.51
C THR A 244 -19.45 11.06 17.61
N ASP A 245 -19.87 9.80 17.77
CA ASP A 245 -20.79 9.46 18.85
C ASP A 245 -20.00 9.35 20.17
N ASN A 246 -18.88 8.62 20.17
CA ASN A 246 -18.03 8.41 21.35
C ASN A 246 -16.56 8.64 21.00
N GLY A 247 -16.03 9.83 21.30
CA GLY A 247 -14.67 10.18 20.96
C GLY A 247 -14.36 11.66 21.11
N ALA A 248 -13.07 12.00 21.27
CA ALA A 248 -12.64 13.38 21.23
C ALA A 248 -12.46 13.84 19.78
N ILE A 249 -12.77 15.11 19.51
CA ILE A 249 -12.48 15.78 18.25
C ILE A 249 -11.36 16.79 18.51
N GLY A 250 -10.24 16.62 17.81
CA GLY A 250 -9.11 17.55 17.81
C GLY A 250 -8.95 18.19 16.45
N LEU A 251 -8.99 19.52 16.38
CA LEU A 251 -8.86 20.28 15.14
C LEU A 251 -7.71 21.26 15.28
N HIS A 252 -6.66 21.03 14.51
CA HIS A 252 -5.38 21.69 14.68
C HIS A 252 -4.96 22.41 13.40
N THR A 253 -4.36 23.58 13.57
CA THR A 253 -3.77 24.36 12.50
C THR A 253 -2.36 23.83 12.26
N ALA A 254 -2.05 23.47 11.02
CA ALA A 254 -0.71 23.07 10.59
C ALA A 254 0.24 24.25 10.81
N ARG A 255 1.31 24.04 11.57
CA ARG A 255 2.33 25.05 11.88
C ARG A 255 3.55 24.94 10.98
#